data_AF-X0YMQ7-F1
#
_entry.id   AF-X0YMQ7-F1
#
_cell.length_a   1.000
_cell.length_b   1.000
_cell.length_c   1.000
_cell.angle_alpha   90.00
_cell.angle_beta   90.00
_cell.angle_gamma   90.00
#
_symmetry.space_group_name_H-M   'P 1'
#
loop_
_entity.id
_entity.type
_entity.pdbx_description
1 polymer ?
#
loop_
_entity_poly.entity_id
_entity_poly.type
_entity_poly.pdbx_seq_one_letter_code
_entity_poly.pdbx_strand_id
1 'polypeptide(L)'
;SESKIILIEQIKKIRKTHYISLEKGYENKRYKKALKPLIRRNKINSFSHKELGAILINFFTIKTLIEEIPNVYFELNSTNLLVERLDLSDYLEFEVKGTPWGWKNNIRKISKIPGLENLRYLKKLDLSNNQIENVKGLVGLKNLTHLVLSNNQISDIDNLEHLKHLSKLQFLDLCGNEIVNFIKKDDFNPNTRVLLNRYK
;
A
#
# COMPACT_ATOMS: atom_id res chain seq x y z
N SER A 1 -6.14 10.10 -28.98
CA SER A 1 -4.74 10.57 -29.16
C SER A 1 -3.82 9.36 -29.27
N GLU A 2 -2.72 9.51 -29.99
CA GLU A 2 -1.68 8.49 -30.15
C GLU A 2 -1.16 7.96 -28.80
N SER A 3 -0.93 8.85 -27.83
CA SER A 3 -0.51 8.49 -26.48
C SER A 3 -1.49 7.54 -25.78
N LYS A 4 -2.81 7.72 -25.98
CA LYS A 4 -3.83 6.84 -25.39
C LYS A 4 -3.75 5.42 -25.97
N ILE A 5 -3.49 5.30 -27.28
CA ILE A 5 -3.31 4.01 -27.95
C ILE A 5 -2.07 3.30 -27.38
N ILE A 6 -0.96 4.00 -27.24
CA ILE A 6 0.27 3.47 -26.66
C ILE A 6 0.03 2.93 -25.25
N LEU A 7 -0.65 3.70 -24.38
CA LEU A 7 -0.95 3.28 -23.01
C LEU A 7 -1.82 2.02 -22.97
N ILE A 8 -2.85 1.94 -23.82
CA ILE A 8 -3.72 0.76 -23.94
C ILE A 8 -2.90 -0.46 -24.37
N GLU A 9 -2.00 -0.31 -25.35
CA GLU A 9 -1.13 -1.40 -25.78
C GLU A 9 -0.19 -1.88 -24.68
N GLN A 10 0.36 -0.97 -23.85
CA GLN A 10 1.16 -1.35 -22.69
C GLN A 10 0.33 -2.13 -21.65
N ILE A 11 -0.90 -1.72 -21.37
CA ILE A 11 -1.80 -2.46 -20.46
C ILE A 11 -2.15 -3.84 -21.03
N LYS A 12 -2.35 -3.95 -22.36
CA LYS A 12 -2.56 -5.25 -23.02
C LYS A 12 -1.34 -6.15 -22.92
N LYS A 13 -0.12 -5.60 -23.01
CA LYS A 13 1.14 -6.34 -22.80
C LYS A 13 1.24 -6.86 -21.37
N ILE A 14 1.04 -6.00 -20.38
CA ILE A 14 1.00 -6.34 -18.95
C ILE A 14 0.10 -7.56 -18.66
N ARG A 15 -1.10 -7.59 -19.25
CA ARG A 15 -2.03 -8.72 -19.09
C ARG A 15 -1.41 -10.06 -19.55
N LYS A 16 -0.57 -10.03 -20.58
CA LYS A 16 0.07 -11.19 -21.19
C LYS A 16 1.41 -11.56 -20.52
N THR A 17 2.07 -10.62 -19.86
CA THR A 17 3.37 -10.86 -19.21
C THR A 17 3.23 -11.87 -18.07
N HIS A 18 4.03 -12.93 -18.10
CA HIS A 18 4.18 -13.85 -16.98
C HIS A 18 5.33 -13.35 -16.13
N TYR A 19 5.04 -12.99 -14.88
CA TYR A 19 6.07 -12.65 -13.91
C TYR A 19 6.28 -13.90 -13.06
N ILE A 20 7.50 -14.43 -13.12
CA ILE A 20 7.93 -15.58 -12.33
C ILE A 20 8.50 -14.98 -11.04
N SER A 21 7.76 -15.08 -9.94
CA SER A 21 8.39 -15.02 -8.63
C SER A 21 9.14 -16.33 -8.46
N LEU A 22 10.45 -16.25 -8.23
CA LEU A 22 11.31 -17.43 -8.08
C LEU A 22 10.98 -18.27 -6.84
N GLU A 23 10.18 -17.76 -5.90
CA GLU A 23 9.92 -18.44 -4.63
C GLU A 23 8.44 -18.66 -4.27
N LYS A 24 7.52 -17.93 -4.91
CA LYS A 24 6.10 -17.97 -4.52
C LYS A 24 5.23 -17.79 -5.76
N GLY A 25 4.55 -18.85 -6.19
CA GLY A 25 3.60 -18.88 -7.33
C GLY A 25 2.36 -17.96 -7.23
N TYR A 26 2.44 -16.85 -6.48
CA TYR A 26 1.47 -15.77 -6.45
C TYR A 26 1.69 -14.88 -7.66
N GLU A 27 1.18 -15.38 -8.79
CA GLU A 27 1.01 -14.63 -10.02
C GLU A 27 0.35 -13.24 -9.77
N ASN A 28 0.52 -12.36 -10.77
CA ASN A 28 -0.23 -11.12 -10.99
C ASN A 28 -1.74 -11.33 -11.24
N LYS A 29 -2.33 -12.40 -10.68
CA LYS A 29 -3.70 -12.90 -10.89
C LYS A 29 -4.73 -11.83 -10.65
N ARG A 30 -4.58 -10.99 -9.62
CA ARG A 30 -5.60 -9.98 -9.29
C ARG A 30 -5.69 -8.89 -10.36
N TYR A 31 -4.57 -8.28 -10.76
CA TYR A 31 -4.55 -7.31 -11.86
C TYR A 31 -4.96 -7.95 -13.19
N LYS A 32 -4.42 -9.13 -13.52
CA LYS A 32 -4.81 -9.84 -14.75
C LYS A 32 -6.30 -10.17 -14.78
N LYS A 33 -6.87 -10.62 -13.66
CA LYS A 33 -8.30 -10.94 -13.52
C LYS A 33 -9.16 -9.69 -13.68
N ALA A 34 -8.75 -8.55 -13.11
CA ALA A 34 -9.44 -7.28 -13.28
C ALA A 34 -9.37 -6.74 -14.73
N LEU A 35 -8.21 -6.86 -15.38
CA LEU A 35 -8.00 -6.41 -16.76
C LEU A 35 -8.68 -7.31 -17.81
N LYS A 36 -8.82 -8.62 -17.55
CA LYS A 36 -9.37 -9.62 -18.48
C LYS A 36 -10.76 -9.23 -19.05
N PRO A 37 -11.79 -8.92 -18.24
CA PRO A 37 -13.09 -8.51 -18.78
C PRO A 37 -13.06 -7.15 -19.48
N LEU A 38 -12.20 -6.23 -19.04
CA LEU A 38 -12.13 -4.88 -19.60
C LEU A 38 -11.52 -4.85 -20.99
N ILE A 39 -10.44 -5.62 -21.18
CA ILE A 39 -9.80 -5.76 -22.49
C ILE A 39 -10.73 -6.52 -23.46
N ARG A 40 -11.39 -7.59 -22.99
CA ARG A 40 -12.32 -8.38 -23.84
C ARG A 40 -13.52 -7.58 -24.33
N ARG A 41 -14.08 -6.73 -23.47
CA ARG A 41 -15.25 -5.90 -23.81
C ARG A 41 -14.86 -4.54 -24.38
N ASN A 42 -13.58 -4.32 -24.67
CA ASN A 42 -13.03 -3.04 -25.13
C ASN A 42 -13.36 -1.83 -24.21
N LYS A 43 -13.81 -2.08 -22.98
CA LYS A 43 -14.15 -1.05 -21.97
C LYS A 43 -12.92 -0.23 -21.56
N ILE A 44 -11.72 -0.79 -21.72
CA ILE A 44 -10.47 -0.07 -21.45
C ILE A 44 -10.35 1.25 -22.25
N ASN A 45 -11.04 1.37 -23.39
CA ASN A 45 -11.05 2.59 -24.19
C ASN A 45 -11.86 3.73 -23.57
N SER A 46 -12.72 3.47 -22.57
CA SER A 46 -13.47 4.54 -21.89
C SER A 46 -12.59 5.36 -20.95
N PHE A 47 -11.45 4.82 -20.53
CA PHE A 47 -10.52 5.51 -19.64
C PHE A 47 -9.79 6.64 -20.38
N SER A 48 -9.60 7.76 -19.70
CA SER A 48 -8.76 8.88 -20.14
C SER A 48 -7.28 8.48 -20.18
N HIS A 49 -6.46 9.26 -20.89
CA HIS A 49 -5.01 9.04 -20.91
C HIS A 49 -4.40 9.12 -19.50
N LYS A 50 -4.92 10.00 -18.63
CA LYS A 50 -4.45 10.17 -17.26
C LYS A 50 -4.76 8.95 -16.41
N GLU A 51 -5.97 8.39 -16.52
CA GLU A 51 -6.35 7.18 -15.78
C GLU A 51 -5.55 5.97 -16.24
N LEU A 52 -5.35 5.80 -17.56
CA LEU A 52 -4.52 4.72 -18.09
C LEU A 52 -3.07 4.82 -17.61
N GLY A 53 -2.51 6.03 -17.56
CA GLY A 53 -1.19 6.28 -16.98
C GLY A 53 -1.11 5.92 -15.49
N ALA A 54 -2.12 6.32 -14.71
CA ALA A 54 -2.19 5.97 -13.29
C ALA A 54 -2.29 4.45 -13.05
N ILE A 55 -3.08 3.74 -13.87
CA ILE A 55 -3.18 2.27 -13.84
C ILE A 55 -1.82 1.63 -14.12
N LEU A 56 -1.09 2.11 -15.14
CA LEU A 56 0.25 1.59 -15.46
C LEU A 56 1.23 1.80 -14.30
N ILE A 57 1.27 3.00 -13.73
CA ILE A 57 2.15 3.31 -12.59
C ILE A 57 1.82 2.39 -11.41
N ASN A 58 0.53 2.23 -11.07
CA ASN A 58 0.10 1.36 -9.97
C ASN A 58 0.48 -0.11 -10.23
N PHE A 59 0.36 -0.57 -11.48
CA PHE A 59 0.78 -1.91 -11.86
C PHE A 59 2.29 -2.10 -11.68
N PHE A 60 3.11 -1.16 -12.14
CA PHE A 60 4.56 -1.23 -11.96
C PHE A 60 4.96 -1.18 -10.50
N THR A 61 4.37 -0.29 -9.71
CA THR A 61 4.60 -0.22 -8.26
C THR A 61 4.29 -1.56 -7.60
N ILE A 62 3.12 -2.14 -7.83
CA ILE A 62 2.74 -3.42 -7.21
C ILE A 62 3.64 -4.56 -7.68
N LYS A 63 4.03 -4.56 -8.95
CA LYS A 63 4.98 -5.54 -9.48
C LYS A 63 6.31 -5.44 -8.72
N THR A 64 6.88 -4.25 -8.59
CA THR A 64 8.13 -4.02 -7.84
C THR A 64 7.99 -4.41 -6.38
N LEU A 65 6.88 -4.05 -5.72
CA LEU A 65 6.63 -4.43 -4.33
C LEU A 65 6.61 -5.95 -4.14
N ILE A 66 5.94 -6.70 -5.04
CA ILE A 66 5.90 -8.17 -4.96
C ILE A 66 7.28 -8.81 -5.21
N GLU A 67 8.15 -8.15 -5.99
CA GLU A 67 9.52 -8.61 -6.24
C GLU A 67 10.46 -8.33 -5.06
N GLU A 68 10.21 -7.27 -4.28
CA GLU A 68 11.11 -6.81 -3.21
C GLU A 68 10.61 -7.11 -1.78
N ILE A 69 9.30 -7.26 -1.59
CA ILE A 69 8.67 -7.38 -0.27
C ILE A 69 7.95 -8.75 -0.19
N PRO A 70 8.26 -9.59 0.82
CA PRO A 70 7.71 -10.94 0.92
C PRO A 70 6.18 -11.02 1.07
N ASN A 71 5.58 -10.08 1.82
CA ASN A 71 4.16 -10.06 2.13
C ASN A 71 3.53 -8.78 1.57
N VAL A 72 2.90 -8.92 0.40
CA VAL A 72 2.19 -7.83 -0.27
C VAL A 72 0.78 -8.29 -0.62
N TYR A 73 -0.21 -7.68 0.02
CA TYR A 73 -1.60 -7.80 -0.37
C TYR A 73 -2.14 -6.45 -0.85
N PHE A 74 -3.00 -6.46 -1.84
CA PHE A 74 -3.59 -5.23 -2.35
C PHE A 74 -4.99 -5.47 -2.91
N GLU A 75 -5.81 -4.42 -2.89
CA GLU A 75 -7.14 -4.39 -3.52
C GLU A 75 -7.25 -3.25 -4.50
N LEU A 76 -7.95 -3.51 -5.61
CA LEU A 76 -8.22 -2.52 -6.64
C LEU A 76 -9.61 -1.92 -6.41
N ASN A 77 -9.74 -0.63 -6.65
CA ASN A 77 -11.04 -0.01 -6.82
C ASN A 77 -11.70 -0.57 -8.08
N SER A 78 -12.93 -1.06 -7.96
CA SER A 78 -13.64 -1.74 -9.07
C SER A 78 -13.99 -0.81 -10.24
N THR A 79 -14.04 0.50 -10.01
CA THR A 79 -14.40 1.51 -11.00
C THR A 79 -13.18 2.00 -11.78
N ASN A 80 -12.13 2.42 -11.08
CA ASN A 80 -10.97 3.07 -11.71
C ASN A 80 -9.71 2.17 -11.80
N LEU A 81 -9.75 0.96 -11.23
CA LEU A 81 -8.67 -0.04 -11.24
C LEU A 81 -7.37 0.36 -10.54
N LEU A 82 -7.37 1.46 -9.80
CA LEU A 82 -6.23 1.90 -9.01
C LEU A 82 -6.18 1.14 -7.68
N VAL A 83 -4.99 1.03 -7.11
CA VAL A 83 -4.81 0.42 -5.78
C VAL A 83 -5.53 1.28 -4.75
N GLU A 84 -6.56 0.71 -4.14
CA GLU A 84 -7.35 1.36 -3.10
C GLU A 84 -6.90 0.92 -1.71
N ARG A 85 -6.45 -0.34 -1.60
CA ARG A 85 -5.90 -0.89 -0.36
C ARG A 85 -4.57 -1.56 -0.64
N LEU A 86 -3.62 -1.33 0.25
CA LEU A 86 -2.31 -1.96 0.25
C LEU A 86 -2.04 -2.42 1.68
N ASP A 87 -1.56 -3.64 1.79
CA ASP A 87 -1.25 -4.27 3.04
C ASP A 87 0.14 -4.88 2.90
N LEU A 88 1.03 -4.30 3.70
CA LEU A 88 2.44 -4.63 3.87
C LEU A 88 2.70 -5.00 5.34
N SER A 89 1.67 -5.46 6.05
CA SER A 89 1.85 -5.94 7.42
C SER A 89 2.72 -7.20 7.44
N ASP A 90 3.44 -7.39 8.54
CA ASP A 90 4.15 -8.62 8.79
C ASP A 90 3.31 -9.58 9.64
N TYR A 91 2.74 -10.59 9.00
CA TYR A 91 1.88 -11.55 9.69
C TYR A 91 2.64 -12.57 10.53
N LEU A 92 3.97 -12.64 10.40
CA LEU A 92 4.80 -13.63 11.09
C LEU A 92 5.35 -13.05 12.41
N GLU A 93 4.47 -12.84 13.38
CA GLU A 93 4.87 -12.61 14.77
C GLU A 93 5.65 -13.83 15.32
N PHE A 94 5.32 -15.05 14.86
CA PHE A 94 5.93 -16.30 15.28
C PHE A 94 6.61 -17.02 14.12
N GLU A 95 7.77 -17.62 14.40
CA GLU A 95 8.49 -18.47 13.46
C GLU A 95 7.63 -19.69 13.11
N VAL A 96 7.09 -19.73 11.89
CA VAL A 96 6.42 -20.92 11.40
C VAL A 96 7.52 -21.90 11.00
N LYS A 97 7.61 -23.02 11.72
CA LYS A 97 8.63 -24.05 11.46
C LYS A 97 8.60 -24.46 9.98
N GLY A 98 9.68 -24.17 9.24
CA GLY A 98 9.80 -24.43 7.81
C GLY A 98 9.60 -23.22 6.89
N THR A 99 9.23 -22.03 7.40
CA THR A 99 9.36 -20.80 6.62
C THR A 99 10.84 -20.39 6.53
N PRO A 100 11.34 -20.00 5.35
CA PRO A 100 12.69 -19.46 5.23
C PRO A 100 12.88 -18.29 6.21
N TRP A 101 14.02 -18.29 6.92
CA TRP A 101 14.49 -17.14 7.68
C TRP A 101 14.58 -15.94 6.72
N GLY A 102 13.56 -15.07 6.69
CA GLY A 102 13.49 -13.97 5.73
C GLY A 102 12.12 -13.65 5.13
N TRP A 103 11.06 -14.42 5.39
CA TRP A 103 9.70 -14.09 4.92
C TRP A 103 8.98 -13.02 5.76
N LYS A 104 9.77 -12.08 6.28
CA LYS A 104 9.32 -10.92 7.04
C LYS A 104 9.49 -9.67 6.19
N ASN A 105 8.55 -8.75 6.29
CA ASN A 105 8.65 -7.50 5.55
C ASN A 105 9.80 -6.64 6.10
N ASN A 106 10.04 -6.68 7.42
CA ASN A 106 11.14 -5.99 8.10
C ASN A 106 11.30 -4.52 7.67
N ILE A 107 10.19 -3.85 7.35
CA ILE A 107 10.24 -2.47 6.85
C ILE A 107 10.66 -1.57 8.01
N ARG A 108 11.79 -0.87 7.86
CA ARG A 108 12.27 0.10 8.86
C ARG A 108 11.96 1.56 8.52
N LYS A 109 11.88 1.85 7.22
CA LYS A 109 11.68 3.22 6.70
C LYS A 109 10.69 3.18 5.56
N ILE A 110 9.67 4.03 5.62
CA ILE A 110 8.68 4.18 4.55
C ILE A 110 9.34 4.52 3.21
N SER A 111 10.44 5.29 3.22
CA SER A 111 11.21 5.65 2.03
C SER A 111 11.89 4.47 1.33
N LYS A 112 11.90 3.29 1.96
CA LYS A 112 12.38 2.04 1.37
C LYS A 112 11.27 1.22 0.72
N ILE A 113 10.01 1.67 0.75
CA ILE A 113 8.90 1.03 0.05
C ILE A 113 8.85 1.59 -1.38
N PRO A 114 9.30 0.85 -2.41
CA PRO A 114 9.47 1.40 -3.75
C PRO A 114 8.17 1.92 -4.35
N GLY A 115 8.17 3.19 -4.75
CA GLY A 115 7.06 3.80 -5.48
C GLY A 115 5.77 3.99 -4.69
N LEU A 116 5.79 3.84 -3.36
CA LEU A 116 4.62 4.05 -2.50
C LEU A 116 4.00 5.44 -2.70
N GLU A 117 4.83 6.47 -2.87
CA GLU A 117 4.42 7.85 -3.13
C GLU A 117 3.60 8.04 -4.41
N ASN A 118 3.66 7.06 -5.32
CA ASN A 118 2.89 7.05 -6.56
C ASN A 118 1.47 6.52 -6.38
N LEU A 119 1.17 5.86 -5.26
CA LEU A 119 -0.16 5.34 -4.94
C LEU A 119 -1.08 6.43 -4.36
N ARG A 120 -1.20 7.56 -5.08
CA ARG A 120 -1.91 8.77 -4.61
C ARG A 120 -3.40 8.56 -4.34
N TYR A 121 -3.99 7.47 -4.83
CA TYR A 121 -5.40 7.11 -4.64
C TYR A 121 -5.63 6.09 -3.52
N LEU A 122 -4.54 5.68 -2.84
CA LEU A 122 -4.59 4.72 -1.76
C LEU A 122 -5.46 5.26 -0.62
N LYS A 123 -6.41 4.44 -0.19
CA LYS A 123 -7.34 4.76 0.90
C LYS A 123 -7.03 4.00 2.17
N LYS A 124 -6.51 2.77 2.06
CA LYS A 124 -6.17 1.94 3.21
C LYS A 124 -4.75 1.42 3.08
N LEU A 125 -3.97 1.64 4.12
CA LEU A 125 -2.59 1.18 4.21
C LEU A 125 -2.40 0.44 5.53
N ASP A 126 -2.00 -0.81 5.45
CA ASP A 126 -1.56 -1.59 6.61
C ASP A 126 -0.05 -1.80 6.55
N LEU A 127 0.62 -1.39 7.63
CA LEU A 127 2.06 -1.49 7.86
C LEU A 127 2.35 -2.08 9.24
N SER A 128 1.37 -2.75 9.85
CA SER A 128 1.51 -3.32 11.18
C SER A 128 2.63 -4.36 11.25
N ASN A 129 3.15 -4.59 12.47
CA ASN A 129 4.15 -5.62 12.76
C ASN A 129 5.49 -5.46 12.01
N ASN A 130 5.88 -4.22 11.67
CA ASN A 130 7.16 -3.94 11.05
C ASN A 130 8.14 -3.32 12.06
N GLN A 131 9.24 -2.72 11.58
CA GLN A 131 10.26 -2.06 12.41
C GLN A 131 10.30 -0.56 12.10
N ILE A 132 9.15 0.04 11.77
CA ILE A 132 9.09 1.41 11.26
C ILE A 132 9.35 2.39 12.40
N GLU A 133 10.37 3.21 12.24
CA GLU A 133 10.70 4.29 13.19
C GLU A 133 10.14 5.65 12.71
N ASN A 134 10.02 5.81 11.38
CA ASN A 134 9.71 7.09 10.75
C ASN A 134 8.67 6.95 9.64
N VAL A 135 7.59 7.74 9.74
CA VAL A 135 6.45 7.73 8.81
C VAL A 135 6.39 8.94 7.86
N LYS A 136 7.40 9.82 7.82
CA LYS A 136 7.43 11.02 6.94
C LYS A 136 7.21 10.71 5.45
N GLY A 137 7.56 9.50 5.00
CA GLY A 137 7.31 9.04 3.62
C GLY A 137 5.83 8.94 3.24
N LEU A 138 4.89 9.03 4.18
CA LEU A 138 3.44 8.98 3.92
C LEU A 138 2.83 10.33 3.53
N VAL A 139 3.59 11.44 3.57
CA VAL A 139 3.08 12.81 3.33
C VAL A 139 2.35 13.00 1.99
N GLY A 140 2.70 12.20 0.97
CA GLY A 140 2.06 12.24 -0.34
C GLY A 140 0.69 11.55 -0.42
N LEU A 141 0.35 10.71 0.56
CA LEU A 141 -0.84 9.83 0.55
C LEU A 141 -2.07 10.52 1.16
N LYS A 142 -2.42 11.68 0.62
CA LYS A 142 -3.49 12.55 1.13
C LYS A 142 -4.91 11.96 1.08
N ASN A 143 -5.08 10.82 0.42
CA ASN A 143 -6.38 10.12 0.30
C ASN A 143 -6.55 8.98 1.30
N LEU A 144 -5.58 8.76 2.20
CA LEU A 144 -5.71 7.76 3.25
C LEU A 144 -6.91 8.07 4.15
N THR A 145 -7.69 7.02 4.37
CA THR A 145 -8.83 6.98 5.29
C THR A 145 -8.55 6.02 6.44
N HIS A 146 -7.74 4.99 6.22
CA HIS A 146 -7.36 4.01 7.22
C HIS A 146 -5.85 3.78 7.15
N LEU A 147 -5.17 3.95 8.26
CA LEU A 147 -3.74 3.70 8.40
C LEU A 147 -3.50 2.85 9.64
N VAL A 148 -2.89 1.69 9.45
CA VAL A 148 -2.51 0.78 10.53
C VAL A 148 -0.99 0.76 10.63
N LEU A 149 -0.47 1.20 11.77
CA LEU A 149 0.94 1.28 12.11
C LEU A 149 1.24 0.55 13.43
N SER A 150 0.32 -0.28 13.91
CA SER A 150 0.50 -0.99 15.17
C SER A 150 1.75 -1.88 15.16
N ASN A 151 2.34 -2.11 16.34
CA ASN A 151 3.54 -2.93 16.50
C ASN A 151 4.69 -2.49 15.57
N ASN A 152 5.12 -1.25 15.75
CA ASN A 152 6.29 -0.66 15.09
C ASN A 152 7.17 0.04 16.14
N GLN A 153 8.20 0.76 15.71
CA GLN A 153 9.20 1.40 16.58
C GLN A 153 9.10 2.93 16.52
N ILE A 154 7.89 3.46 16.30
CA ILE A 154 7.67 4.91 16.23
C ILE A 154 7.75 5.48 17.65
N SER A 155 8.68 6.42 17.87
CA SER A 155 8.92 7.03 19.19
C SER A 155 8.95 8.56 19.17
N ASP A 156 9.19 9.16 18.00
CA ASP A 156 9.35 10.61 17.83
C ASP A 156 8.05 11.28 17.31
N ILE A 157 7.58 12.28 18.05
CA ILE A 157 6.34 13.02 17.77
C ILE A 157 6.41 13.84 16.48
N ASP A 158 7.60 14.31 16.10
CA ASP A 158 7.81 15.10 14.87
C ASP A 158 7.53 14.28 13.61
N ASN A 159 7.54 12.95 13.72
CA ASN A 159 7.17 12.06 12.63
C ASN A 159 5.66 12.05 12.37
N LEU A 160 4.83 12.36 13.35
CA LEU A 160 3.36 12.27 13.24
C LEU A 160 2.70 13.56 12.77
N GLU A 161 3.42 14.67 12.68
CA GLU A 161 2.82 15.99 12.45
C GLU A 161 1.95 16.03 11.18
N HIS A 162 2.44 15.47 10.08
CA HIS A 162 1.67 15.39 8.84
C HIS A 162 0.40 14.52 8.94
N LEU A 163 0.38 13.51 9.81
CA LEU A 163 -0.80 12.65 10.02
C LEU A 163 -1.91 13.39 10.77
N LYS A 164 -1.57 14.32 11.66
CA LYS A 164 -2.54 15.17 12.36
C LYS A 164 -3.36 16.04 11.39
N HIS A 165 -2.77 16.39 10.24
CA HIS A 165 -3.37 17.23 9.20
C HIS A 165 -4.04 16.44 8.05
N LEU A 166 -4.07 15.10 8.12
CA LEU A 166 -4.77 14.28 7.12
C LEU A 166 -6.29 14.33 7.33
N SER A 167 -6.94 15.33 6.71
CA SER A 167 -8.38 15.60 6.82
C SER A 167 -9.31 14.44 6.41
N LYS A 168 -8.82 13.46 5.64
CA LYS A 168 -9.59 12.29 5.20
C LYS A 168 -9.37 11.06 6.09
N LEU A 169 -8.43 11.11 7.02
CA LEU A 169 -8.14 9.98 7.90
C LEU A 169 -9.33 9.78 8.84
N GLN A 170 -9.82 8.55 8.89
CA GLN A 170 -10.96 8.13 9.72
C GLN A 170 -10.54 7.12 10.78
N PHE A 171 -9.45 6.38 10.52
CA PHE A 171 -8.91 5.38 11.40
C PHE A 171 -7.39 5.42 11.40
N LEU A 172 -6.80 5.49 12.59
CA LEU A 172 -5.37 5.41 12.83
C LEU A 172 -5.11 4.45 13.99
N ASP A 173 -4.33 3.40 13.73
CA ASP A 173 -3.85 2.51 14.77
C ASP A 173 -2.34 2.69 14.99
N LEU A 174 -1.97 3.13 16.19
CA LEU A 174 -0.57 3.28 16.63
C LEU A 174 -0.25 2.36 17.81
N CYS A 175 -1.12 1.41 18.16
CA CYS A 175 -0.92 0.53 19.30
C CYS A 175 0.45 -0.17 19.24
N GLY A 176 1.11 -0.37 20.38
CA GLY A 176 2.40 -1.07 20.40
C GLY A 176 3.61 -0.30 19.90
N ASN A 177 3.47 1.00 19.62
CA ASN A 177 4.60 1.89 19.40
C ASN A 177 4.99 2.59 20.70
N GLU A 178 6.23 3.04 20.81
CA GLU A 178 6.69 3.84 21.97
C GLU A 178 5.97 5.20 22.04
N ILE A 179 5.60 5.77 20.88
CA ILE A 179 4.97 7.08 20.77
C ILE A 179 3.65 7.20 21.55
N VAL A 180 2.94 6.08 21.78
CA VAL A 180 1.66 6.05 22.52
C VAL A 180 1.80 6.57 23.96
N ASN A 181 3.02 6.65 24.48
CA ASN A 181 3.31 7.20 25.81
C ASN A 181 3.33 8.73 25.85
N PHE A 182 3.45 9.37 24.69
CA PHE A 182 3.71 10.80 24.58
C PHE A 182 2.59 11.56 23.85
N ILE A 183 1.59 10.84 23.32
CA ILE A 183 0.49 11.42 22.55
C ILE A 183 -0.87 11.03 23.14
N LYS A 184 -1.89 11.81 22.78
CA LYS A 184 -3.30 11.61 23.13
C LYS A 184 -4.15 11.56 21.86
N LYS A 185 -5.35 11.01 21.97
CA LYS A 185 -6.30 10.93 20.83
C LYS A 185 -6.65 12.32 20.29
N ASP A 186 -6.73 13.31 21.17
CA ASP A 186 -7.09 14.69 20.83
C ASP A 186 -5.97 15.45 20.10
N ASP A 187 -4.77 14.87 19.98
CA ASP A 187 -3.69 15.43 19.16
C ASP A 187 -3.97 15.29 17.65
N PHE A 188 -4.99 14.50 17.27
CA PHE A 188 -5.38 14.23 15.89
C PHE A 188 -6.75 14.85 15.56
N ASN A 189 -7.11 14.85 14.28
CA ASN A 189 -8.43 15.31 13.84
C ASN A 189 -9.55 14.63 14.64
N PRO A 190 -10.55 15.36 15.16
CA PRO A 190 -11.60 14.80 16.01
C PRO A 190 -12.48 13.76 15.31
N ASN A 191 -12.50 13.73 13.97
CA ASN A 191 -13.21 12.71 13.19
C ASN A 191 -12.39 11.43 12.98
N THR A 192 -11.12 11.39 13.40
CA THR A 192 -10.25 10.23 13.31
C THR A 192 -10.41 9.37 14.56
N ARG A 193 -10.83 8.11 14.39
CA ARG A 193 -10.72 7.11 15.44
C ARG A 193 -9.26 6.70 15.61
N VAL A 194 -8.65 7.07 16.74
CA VAL A 194 -7.25 6.73 17.07
C VAL A 194 -7.16 5.65 18.14
N LEU A 195 -6.35 4.61 17.89
CA LEU A 195 -6.01 3.57 18.86
C LEU A 195 -4.56 3.76 19.35
N LEU A 196 -4.38 3.77 20.68
CA LEU A 196 -3.11 4.09 21.37
C LEU A 196 -2.78 3.06 22.48
N ASN A 197 -3.24 1.81 22.34
CA ASN A 197 -3.03 0.82 23.39
C ASN A 197 -1.55 0.39 23.46
N ARG A 198 -1.08 0.11 24.68
CA ARG A 198 0.19 -0.59 24.88
C ARG A 198 -0.05 -2.09 24.73
N TYR A 199 0.87 -2.79 24.08
CA TYR A 199 1.00 -4.23 24.33
C TYR A 199 1.93 -4.39 25.53
N LYS A 200 1.50 -5.22 26.48
CA LYS A 200 2.28 -5.57 27.68
C LYS A 200 3.26 -6.68 27.35
#